data_AF-A0A1Z4BMT3-F1
#
_entry.id   AF-A0A1Z4BMT3-F1
#
_cell.length_a   1.000
_cell.length_b   1.000
_cell.length_c   1.000
_cell.angle_alpha   90.00
_cell.angle_beta   90.00
_cell.angle_gamma   90.00
#
_symmetry.space_group_name_H-M   'P 1'
#
loop_
_entity.id
_entity.type
_entity.pdbx_description
1 polymer ?
#
loop_
_entity_poly.entity_id
_entity_poly.type
_entity_poly.pdbx_seq_one_letter_code
_entity_poly.pdbx_strand_id
1 'polypeptide(L)'
;MIEKDYLKKQIDLFFEELTALLAKKPFKEEKLKHLEGYAEKYTRHTLTYFMNTPVEAIFLEYENDVNTLEIISELLLQSNNEPATLQKTAHIIKYVDAVSKDFSFRRKNNLEKIKQLKYE
;
A
#
# COMPACT_ATOMS: atom_id res chain seq x y z
N MET A 1 14.87 -1.15 21.80
CA MET A 1 15.24 -1.69 20.46
C MET A 1 14.30 -2.84 20.05
N ILE A 2 13.02 -2.84 20.45
CA ILE A 2 12.08 -3.95 20.20
C ILE A 2 10.98 -3.53 19.22
N GLU A 3 10.54 -2.28 19.29
CA GLU A 3 9.45 -1.74 18.47
C GLU A 3 9.80 -1.63 16.98
N LYS A 4 11.03 -1.22 16.65
CA LYS A 4 11.50 -1.18 15.26
C LYS A 4 11.59 -2.56 14.61
N ASP A 5 12.05 -3.56 15.36
CA ASP A 5 12.13 -4.95 14.87
C ASP A 5 10.74 -5.57 14.72
N TYR A 6 9.80 -5.23 15.60
CA TYR A 6 8.41 -5.65 15.51
C TYR A 6 7.71 -5.04 14.28
N LEU A 7 7.87 -3.74 14.04
CA LEU A 7 7.28 -3.07 12.86
C LEU A 7 7.87 -3.60 11.54
N LYS A 8 9.19 -3.83 11.49
CA LYS A 8 9.83 -4.45 10.32
C LYS A 8 9.28 -5.84 10.02
N LYS A 9 8.99 -6.63 11.07
CA LYS A 9 8.36 -7.94 10.92
C LYS A 9 6.93 -7.86 10.37
N GLN A 10 6.17 -6.81 10.68
CA GLN A 10 4.79 -6.66 10.20
C GLN A 10 4.73 -6.35 8.70
N ILE A 11 5.61 -5.47 8.20
CA ILE A 11 5.66 -5.14 6.78
C ILE A 11 6.13 -6.34 5.94
N ASP A 12 7.13 -7.09 6.41
CA ASP A 12 7.59 -8.31 5.74
C ASP A 12 6.44 -9.35 5.65
N LEU A 13 5.73 -9.60 6.76
CA LEU A 13 4.58 -10.51 6.80
C LEU A 13 3.45 -10.06 5.86
N PHE A 14 3.13 -8.77 5.82
CA PHE A 14 2.13 -8.25 4.89
C PHE A 14 2.50 -8.57 3.44
N PHE A 15 3.75 -8.35 3.05
CA PHE A 15 4.18 -8.60 1.68
C PHE A 15 4.25 -10.08 1.32
N GLU A 16 4.60 -10.95 2.28
CA GLU A 16 4.51 -12.40 2.10
C GLU A 16 3.06 -12.84 1.85
N GLU A 17 2.12 -12.39 2.69
CA GLU A 17 0.70 -12.70 2.57
C GLU A 17 0.11 -12.16 1.25
N LEU A 18 0.42 -10.91 0.90
CA LEU A 18 -0.02 -10.31 -0.36
C LEU A 18 0.52 -11.08 -1.57
N THR A 19 1.80 -11.46 -1.54
CA THR A 19 2.41 -12.24 -2.63
C THR A 19 1.72 -13.60 -2.77
N ALA A 20 1.46 -14.28 -1.65
CA ALA A 20 0.75 -15.56 -1.64
C ALA A 20 -0.68 -15.43 -2.18
N LEU A 21 -1.40 -14.34 -1.86
CA LEU A 21 -2.71 -14.05 -2.43
C LEU A 21 -2.63 -13.86 -3.94
N LEU A 22 -1.73 -12.99 -4.41
CA LEU A 22 -1.62 -12.66 -5.83
C LEU A 22 -1.18 -13.86 -6.69
N ALA A 23 -0.36 -14.76 -6.13
CA ALA A 23 0.05 -15.99 -6.80
C ALA A 23 -1.13 -16.93 -7.12
N LYS A 24 -2.20 -16.90 -6.31
CA LYS A 24 -3.42 -17.70 -6.53
C LYS A 24 -4.31 -17.15 -7.64
N LYS A 25 -4.05 -15.93 -8.14
CA LYS A 25 -4.87 -15.23 -9.14
C LYS A 25 -6.38 -15.25 -8.79
N PRO A 26 -6.76 -14.82 -7.56
CA PRO A 26 -8.15 -14.83 -7.13
C PRO A 26 -9.01 -13.94 -8.03
N PHE A 27 -10.29 -14.25 -8.11
CA PHE A 27 -11.27 -13.38 -8.75
C PHE A 27 -11.41 -12.06 -8.00
N LYS A 28 -11.90 -11.01 -8.67
CA LYS A 28 -11.90 -9.63 -8.17
C LYS A 28 -12.53 -9.48 -6.77
N GLU A 29 -13.70 -10.06 -6.55
CA GLU A 29 -14.41 -9.92 -5.26
C GLU A 29 -13.68 -10.61 -4.11
N GLU A 30 -13.15 -11.81 -4.34
CA GLU A 30 -12.36 -12.55 -3.35
C GLU A 30 -11.07 -11.79 -3.02
N LYS A 31 -10.39 -11.27 -4.05
CA LYS A 31 -9.21 -10.41 -3.86
C LYS A 31 -9.53 -9.22 -2.96
N LEU A 32 -10.63 -8.51 -3.23
CA LEU A 32 -11.03 -7.35 -2.43
C LEU A 32 -11.32 -7.70 -0.98
N LYS A 33 -11.99 -8.83 -0.70
CA LYS A 33 -12.22 -9.31 0.67
C LYS A 33 -10.91 -9.57 1.43
N HIS A 34 -9.91 -10.15 0.76
CA HIS A 34 -8.60 -10.35 1.37
C HIS A 34 -7.85 -9.04 1.61
N LEU A 35 -7.89 -8.11 0.65
CA LEU A 35 -7.27 -6.79 0.82
C LEU A 35 -7.93 -5.99 1.96
N GLU A 36 -9.25 -6.08 2.12
CA GLU A 36 -9.97 -5.50 3.25
C GLU A 36 -9.46 -6.07 4.59
N GLY A 37 -9.35 -7.39 4.70
CA GLY A 37 -8.79 -8.04 5.89
C GLY A 37 -7.33 -7.68 6.17
N TYR A 38 -6.52 -7.47 5.13
CA TYR A 38 -5.14 -6.99 5.29
C TYR A 38 -5.10 -5.54 5.77
N ALA A 39 -5.95 -4.67 5.25
CA ALA A 39 -6.04 -3.29 5.72
C ALA A 39 -6.33 -3.27 7.22
N GLU A 40 -7.36 -3.98 7.68
CA GLU A 40 -7.74 -4.02 9.09
C GLU A 40 -6.61 -4.58 9.96
N LYS A 41 -5.99 -5.69 9.53
CA LYS A 41 -4.92 -6.37 10.27
C LYS A 41 -3.68 -5.51 10.44
N TYR A 42 -3.24 -4.83 9.39
CA TYR A 42 -1.93 -4.17 9.36
C TYR A 42 -1.98 -2.67 9.62
N THR A 43 -3.13 -2.03 9.47
CA THR A 43 -3.27 -0.57 9.60
C THR A 43 -4.33 -0.14 10.61
N ARG A 44 -5.15 -1.09 11.09
CA ARG A 44 -6.34 -0.87 11.94
C ARG A 44 -7.47 -0.07 11.30
N HIS A 45 -7.39 0.18 10.00
CA HIS A 45 -8.48 0.78 9.21
C HIS A 45 -8.87 -0.11 8.05
N THR A 46 -10.04 0.17 7.50
CA THR A 46 -10.57 -0.52 6.32
C THR A 46 -9.88 -0.05 5.05
N LEU A 47 -9.86 -0.90 4.02
CA LEU A 47 -9.45 -0.48 2.68
C LEU A 47 -10.36 0.64 2.17
N THR A 48 -11.65 0.54 2.50
CA THR A 48 -12.66 1.56 2.20
C THR A 48 -12.34 2.92 2.85
N TYR A 49 -11.81 2.95 4.07
CA TYR A 49 -11.32 4.17 4.68
C TYR A 49 -10.24 4.82 3.80
N PHE A 50 -9.17 4.11 3.44
CA PHE A 50 -8.09 4.70 2.64
C PHE A 50 -8.53 5.12 1.24
N MET A 51 -9.49 4.43 0.64
CA MET A 51 -10.06 4.84 -0.65
C MET A 51 -10.76 6.19 -0.56
N ASN A 52 -11.46 6.47 0.54
CA ASN A 52 -12.25 7.69 0.72
C ASN A 52 -11.51 8.83 1.42
N THR A 53 -10.47 8.52 2.21
CA THR A 53 -9.72 9.53 2.96
C THR A 53 -8.79 10.32 2.04
N PRO A 54 -8.77 11.66 2.11
CA PRO A 54 -7.80 12.49 1.36
C PRO A 54 -6.36 12.09 1.68
N VAL A 55 -5.46 12.20 0.69
CA VAL A 55 -4.07 11.76 0.85
C VAL A 55 -3.32 12.56 1.91
N GLU A 56 -3.66 13.84 2.06
CA GLU A 56 -3.12 14.73 3.07
C GLU A 56 -3.45 14.25 4.48
N ALA A 57 -4.67 13.76 4.71
CA ALA A 57 -5.07 13.21 6.00
C ALA A 57 -4.35 11.89 6.32
N ILE A 58 -4.12 11.05 5.31
CA ILE A 58 -3.29 9.84 5.45
C ILE A 58 -1.86 10.23 5.86
N PHE A 59 -1.27 11.26 5.24
CA PHE A 59 0.07 11.71 5.63
C PHE A 59 0.11 12.29 7.05
N LEU A 60 -0.88 13.08 7.46
CA LEU A 60 -0.94 13.59 8.84
C LEU A 60 -1.01 12.46 9.88
N GLU A 61 -1.71 11.36 9.57
CA GLU A 61 -1.84 10.22 10.48
C GLU A 61 -0.56 9.36 10.52
N TYR A 62 0.15 9.21 9.39
CA TYR A 62 1.24 8.25 9.23
C TYR A 62 2.59 8.86 8.83
N GLU A 63 2.79 10.17 8.97
CA GLU A 63 4.03 10.87 8.55
C GLU A 63 5.31 10.24 9.13
N ASN A 64 5.22 9.71 10.35
CA ASN A 64 6.32 9.09 11.10
C ASN A 64 6.32 7.55 11.01
N ASP A 65 5.36 6.94 10.31
CA ASP A 65 5.26 5.49 10.11
C ASP A 65 5.31 5.13 8.62
N VAL A 66 6.52 5.25 8.08
CA VAL A 66 6.83 4.97 6.67
C VAL A 66 6.46 3.54 6.27
N ASN A 67 6.57 2.58 7.19
CA ASN A 67 6.24 1.18 6.90
C ASN A 67 4.74 1.01 6.66
N THR A 68 3.90 1.64 7.47
CA THR A 68 2.45 1.61 7.26
C THR A 68 2.06 2.33 5.97
N LEU A 69 2.74 3.43 5.60
CA LEU A 69 2.53 4.08 4.30
C LEU A 69 2.88 3.17 3.11
N GLU A 70 3.91 2.33 3.22
CA GLU A 70 4.20 1.31 2.20
C GLU A 70 3.04 0.32 2.05
N ILE A 71 2.52 -0.20 3.16
CA ILE A 71 1.38 -1.12 3.18
C ILE A 71 0.15 -0.47 2.54
N ILE A 72 -0.19 0.76 2.93
CA ILE A 72 -1.35 1.50 2.39
C ILE A 72 -1.21 1.67 0.88
N SER A 73 -0.03 2.05 0.39
CA SER A 73 0.19 2.24 -1.05
C SER A 73 -0.05 0.96 -1.84
N GLU A 74 0.33 -0.19 -1.28
CA GLU A 74 0.16 -1.49 -1.93
C GLU A 74 -1.29 -1.97 -1.87
N LEU A 75 -1.96 -1.78 -0.75
CA LEU A 75 -3.40 -2.03 -0.62
C LEU A 75 -4.20 -1.26 -1.68
N LEU A 76 -3.92 0.04 -1.84
CA LEU A 76 -4.59 0.89 -2.83
C LEU A 76 -4.22 0.50 -4.28
N LEU A 77 -2.96 0.14 -4.55
CA LEU A 77 -2.56 -0.31 -5.88
C LEU A 77 -3.25 -1.62 -6.30
N GLN A 78 -3.52 -2.49 -5.33
CA GLN A 78 -4.10 -3.81 -5.59
C GLN A 78 -5.63 -3.79 -5.61
N SER A 79 -6.28 -2.73 -5.12
CA SER A 79 -7.74 -2.66 -5.00
C SER A 79 -8.44 -2.36 -6.33
N ASN A 80 -8.07 -1.27 -7.00
CA ASN A 80 -8.66 -0.86 -8.28
C ASN A 80 -7.69 0.04 -9.09
N ASN A 81 -8.00 0.20 -10.37
CA ASN A 81 -7.22 1.04 -11.29
C ASN A 81 -7.90 2.40 -11.54
N GLU A 82 -8.76 2.87 -10.64
CA GLU A 82 -9.40 4.17 -10.84
C GLU A 82 -8.35 5.29 -10.80
N PRO A 83 -8.42 6.29 -11.70
CA PRO A 83 -7.39 7.32 -11.79
C PRO A 83 -7.11 8.05 -10.47
N ALA A 84 -8.16 8.31 -9.67
CA ALA A 84 -8.03 8.96 -8.36
C ALA A 84 -7.25 8.09 -7.36
N THR A 85 -7.57 6.79 -7.29
CA THR A 85 -6.84 5.81 -6.47
C THR A 85 -5.38 5.72 -6.92
N LEU A 86 -5.12 5.61 -8.23
CA LEU A 86 -3.76 5.54 -8.77
C LEU A 86 -2.94 6.82 -8.52
N GLN A 87 -3.57 8.00 -8.57
CA GLN A 87 -2.93 9.28 -8.19
C GLN A 87 -2.58 9.31 -6.72
N LYS A 88 -3.51 8.94 -5.83
CA LYS A 88 -3.28 8.83 -4.39
C LYS A 88 -2.14 7.86 -4.08
N THR A 89 -2.17 6.66 -4.65
CA THR A 89 -1.11 5.65 -4.50
C THR A 89 0.25 6.20 -4.93
N ALA A 90 0.34 6.82 -6.11
CA ALA A 90 1.60 7.38 -6.59
C ALA A 90 2.13 8.50 -5.67
N HIS A 91 1.25 9.31 -5.08
CA HIS A 91 1.64 10.35 -4.14
C HIS A 91 2.25 9.73 -2.88
N ILE A 92 1.61 8.70 -2.32
CA ILE A 92 2.13 7.98 -1.14
C ILE A 92 3.50 7.35 -1.45
N ILE A 93 3.63 6.65 -2.59
CA ILE A 93 4.92 6.02 -2.96
C ILE A 93 6.02 7.07 -3.09
N LYS A 94 5.76 8.21 -3.71
CA LYS A 94 6.74 9.30 -3.86
C LYS A 94 7.13 9.91 -2.52
N TYR A 95 6.17 10.08 -1.61
CA TYR A 95 6.47 10.54 -0.25
C TYR A 95 7.40 9.55 0.46
N VAL A 96 7.04 8.26 0.47
CA VAL A 96 7.85 7.19 1.08
C VAL A 96 9.26 7.17 0.49
N ASP A 97 9.39 7.30 -0.83
CA ASP A 97 10.69 7.30 -1.51
C ASP A 97 11.54 8.53 -1.16
N ALA A 98 10.92 9.68 -0.92
CA ALA A 98 11.61 10.91 -0.52
C ALA A 98 12.10 10.88 0.94
N VAL A 99 11.35 10.25 1.84
CA VAL A 99 11.71 10.15 3.27
C VAL A 99 12.54 8.91 3.61
N SER A 100 12.48 7.87 2.78
CA SER A 100 13.27 6.65 2.95
C SER A 100 14.73 6.89 2.52
N LYS A 101 15.67 6.38 3.31
CA LYS A 101 17.11 6.43 2.97
C LYS A 101 17.54 5.31 2.02
N ASP A 102 16.70 4.29 1.87
CA ASP A 102 16.99 3.08 1.09
C ASP A 102 16.19 3.05 -0.20
N PHE A 103 16.85 2.67 -1.29
CA PHE A 103 16.18 2.43 -2.57
C PHE A 103 15.31 1.17 -2.53
N SER A 104 14.11 1.23 -3.14
CA SER A 104 13.20 0.09 -3.25
C SER A 104 12.82 -0.18 -4.70
N PHE A 105 13.19 -1.37 -5.20
CA PHE A 105 12.75 -1.86 -6.51
C PHE A 105 11.22 -1.94 -6.61
N ARG A 106 10.55 -2.29 -5.51
CA ARG A 106 9.09 -2.40 -5.45
C ARG A 106 8.43 -1.04 -5.71
N ARG A 107 8.87 0.01 -5.02
CA ARG A 107 8.35 1.38 -5.20
C ARG A 107 8.54 1.85 -6.64
N LYS A 108 9.73 1.64 -7.20
CA LYS A 108 10.02 1.97 -8.61
C LYS A 108 9.09 1.23 -9.57
N ASN A 109 8.97 -0.09 -9.44
CA ASN A 109 8.12 -0.91 -10.31
C ASN A 109 6.65 -0.51 -10.23
N ASN A 110 6.16 -0.21 -9.01
CA ASN A 110 4.78 0.23 -8.81
C ASN A 110 4.51 1.58 -9.47
N LEU A 111 5.44 2.55 -9.38
CA LEU A 111 5.31 3.83 -10.06
C LEU A 111 5.27 3.66 -11.58
N GLU A 112 6.10 2.77 -12.15
CA GLU A 112 6.05 2.46 -13.59
C GLU A 112 4.72 1.80 -13.98
N LYS A 113 4.22 0.85 -13.18
CA LYS A 113 2.90 0.23 -13.40
C LYS A 113 1.78 1.28 -13.38
N ILE A 114 1.80 2.20 -12.42
CA ILE A 114 0.81 3.28 -12.33
C ILE A 114 0.87 4.20 -13.55
N LYS A 115 2.07 4.51 -14.06
CA LYS A 115 2.21 5.31 -15.29
C LYS A 115 1.53 4.59 -16.46
N GLN A 116 1.81 3.31 -16.65
CA GLN A 116 1.21 2.52 -17.74
C GLN A 116 -0.33 2.53 -17.67
N LEU A 117 -0.89 2.30 -16.48
CA LEU A 117 -2.34 2.27 -16.27
C LEU A 117 -3.05 3.63 -16.41
N LYS A 118 -2.32 4.75 -16.36
CA LYS A 118 -2.90 6.10 -16.57
C LYS A 118 -2.95 6.52 -18.03
N TYR A 119 -2.23 5.82 -18.91
CA TYR A 119 -2.13 6.12 -20.33
C TYR A 119 -2.84 5.08 -21.21
N GLU A 120 -3.65 4.21 -20.59
CA GLU A 120 -4.62 3.31 -21.23
C GLU A 120 -6.03 3.88 -21.07
#